data_AF-A0AAV0Y4L8-F1
#
_entry.id   AF-A0AAV0Y4L8-F1
#
_cell.length_a   1.000
_cell.length_b   1.000
_cell.length_c   1.000
_cell.angle_alpha   90.00
_cell.angle_beta   90.00
_cell.angle_gamma   90.00
#
_symmetry.space_group_name_H-M   'P 1'
#
loop_
_entity.id
_entity.type
_entity.pdbx_description
1 polymer ?
#
loop_
_entity_poly.entity_id
_entity_poly.type
_entity_poly.pdbx_seq_one_letter_code
_entity_poly.pdbx_strand_id
1 'polypeptide(L)' 'MIGNGQWMNNLNSLLDPTGSNCLCCLRAFRDVPNGIRYVYQSCGHGWRCEDCAFLRPDNCEVCDDTVDDVIQIFIC' A
#
# COMPACT_ATOMS: atom_id res chain seq x y z
N MET A 1 11.56 1.30 -13.94
CA MET A 1 11.03 -0.03 -13.62
C MET A 1 11.57 -0.42 -12.25
N ILE A 2 10.78 -0.22 -11.21
CA ILE A 2 11.11 -0.59 -9.83
C ILE A 2 10.67 -2.04 -9.69
N GLY A 3 11.60 -2.94 -9.43
CA GLY A 3 11.41 -4.39 -9.57
C GLY A 3 10.52 -4.98 -8.49
N ASN A 4 9.81 -6.05 -8.85
CA ASN A 4 9.06 -6.92 -7.96
C ASN A 4 9.87 -7.24 -6.70
N GLY A 5 9.34 -6.86 -5.52
CA GLY A 5 9.89 -7.25 -4.23
C GLY A 5 10.85 -6.24 -3.55
N GLN A 6 11.06 -5.03 -4.09
CA GLN A 6 11.91 -4.05 -3.39
C GLN A 6 11.34 -3.58 -2.02
N TRP A 7 10.05 -3.79 -1.75
CA TRP A 7 9.45 -3.54 -0.43
C TRP A 7 9.91 -4.55 0.64
N MET A 8 10.25 -5.80 0.25
CA MET A 8 10.81 -6.82 1.17
C MET A 8 12.21 -6.46 1.67
N ASN A 9 12.95 -5.60 0.96
CA ASN A 9 14.28 -5.15 1.38
C ASN A 9 14.23 -4.06 2.46
N ASN A 10 13.04 -3.59 2.84
CA ASN A 10 12.88 -2.66 3.94
C ASN A 10 12.50 -3.45 5.20
N LEU A 11 13.49 -3.73 6.05
CA LEU A 11 13.29 -4.33 7.38
C LEU A 11 12.22 -3.59 8.22
N ASN A 12 12.00 -2.28 7.98
CA ASN A 12 10.93 -1.54 8.66
C ASN A 12 9.53 -1.92 8.15
N SER A 13 9.38 -2.40 6.90
CA SER A 13 8.10 -2.85 6.34
C SER A 13 7.64 -4.20 6.91
N LEU A 14 8.56 -5.03 7.38
CA LEU A 14 8.24 -6.31 8.04
C LEU A 14 7.98 -6.14 9.54
N LEU A 15 8.53 -5.09 10.15
CA LEU A 15 8.40 -4.77 11.58
C LEU A 15 7.29 -3.75 11.88
N ASP A 16 6.75 -3.11 10.85
CA ASP A 16 5.55 -2.29 10.94
C ASP A 16 4.39 -2.89 10.14
N PRO A 17 3.64 -3.84 10.72
CA PRO A 17 2.47 -4.42 10.07
C PRO A 17 1.33 -3.41 9.88
N THR A 18 1.44 -2.17 10.39
CA THR A 18 0.35 -1.17 10.30
C THR A 18 0.33 -0.39 9.00
N GLY A 19 1.35 -0.53 8.15
CA GLY A 19 1.43 0.27 6.93
C GLY A 19 1.63 1.75 7.28
N SER A 20 2.80 2.13 7.79
CA SER A 20 3.14 3.56 7.88
C SER A 20 3.36 4.20 6.52
N ASN A 21 3.72 3.42 5.50
CA ASN A 21 4.13 3.92 4.19
C ASN A 21 3.29 3.32 3.06
N CYS A 22 3.11 4.08 1.99
CA CYS A 22 2.51 3.61 0.76
C CYS A 22 3.32 2.43 0.17
N LEU A 23 2.66 1.33 -0.17
CA LEU A 23 3.31 0.13 -0.72
C LEU A 23 4.11 0.41 -2.01
N CYS A 24 3.67 1.38 -2.82
CA CYS A 24 4.29 1.69 -4.10
C CYS A 24 5.41 2.73 -4.02
N CYS A 25 5.14 3.89 -3.42
CA CYS A 25 6.06 5.04 -3.44
C CYS A 25 6.79 5.26 -2.11
N LEU A 26 6.51 4.43 -1.09
CA LEU A 26 7.10 4.49 0.25
C LEU A 26 6.85 5.80 1.00
N ARG A 27 5.99 6.69 0.49
CA ARG A 27 5.57 7.92 1.17
C ARG A 27 4.95 7.55 2.52
N ALA A 28 5.43 8.19 3.59
CA ALA A 28 4.87 8.00 4.91
C ALA A 28 3.48 8.61 5.00
N PHE A 29 2.61 8.02 5.81
CA PHE A 29 1.21 8.41 5.95
C PHE A 29 1.07 9.87 6.38
N ARG A 30 1.93 10.33 7.30
CA ARG A 30 1.96 11.73 7.75
C ARG A 30 2.20 12.75 6.61
N ASP A 31 2.76 12.29 5.50
CA ASP A 31 3.10 13.10 4.33
C ASP A 31 2.04 12.95 3.22
N VAL A 32 0.96 12.20 3.44
CA VAL A 32 -0.15 12.02 2.49
C VAL A 32 -1.10 13.20 2.57
N PRO A 33 -1.35 13.89 1.45
CA PRO A 33 -2.39 14.91 1.39
C PRO A 33 -3.74 14.34 1.83
N ASN A 34 -4.41 15.01 2.76
CA ASN A 34 -5.75 14.66 3.29
C ASN A 34 -5.84 13.36 4.10
N GLY A 35 -4.72 12.67 4.41
CA GLY A 35 -4.74 11.47 5.25
C GLY A 35 -5.54 10.29 4.66
N ILE A 36 -5.69 10.25 3.33
CA ILE A 36 -6.45 9.21 2.64
C ILE A 36 -5.61 7.95 2.43
N ARG A 37 -6.18 6.78 2.71
CA ARG A 37 -5.58 5.47 2.42
C ARG A 37 -6.46 4.67 1.49
N TYR A 38 -5.86 4.03 0.49
CA TYR A 38 -6.53 3.03 -0.35
C TYR A 38 -6.02 1.65 0.03
N VAL A 39 -6.91 0.80 0.57
CA VAL A 39 -6.60 -0.55 1.06
C VAL A 39 -7.24 -1.58 0.14
N TYR A 40 -6.52 -2.64 -0.20
CA TYR A 40 -7.07 -3.74 -1.00
C TYR A 40 -8.15 -4.49 -0.22
N GLN A 41 -9.36 -4.61 -0.78
CA GLN A 41 -10.50 -5.19 -0.06
C GLN A 41 -10.34 -6.69 0.22
N SER A 42 -9.74 -7.44 -0.71
CA SER A 42 -9.64 -8.90 -0.63
C SER A 42 -8.68 -9.37 0.46
N CYS A 43 -7.49 -8.78 0.53
CA CYS A 43 -6.44 -9.22 1.43
C CYS A 43 -6.14 -8.25 2.59
N GLY A 44 -6.61 -7.00 2.51
CA GLY A 44 -6.41 -6.00 3.58
C GLY A 44 -4.95 -5.57 3.82
N HIS A 45 -3.99 -6.04 3.01
CA HIS A 45 -2.58 -5.79 3.23
C HIS A 45 -2.17 -4.37 2.81
N GLY A 46 -1.67 -3.60 3.78
CA GLY A 46 -1.07 -2.28 3.56
C GLY A 46 -2.04 -1.25 2.98
N TRP A 47 -1.47 -0.17 2.42
CA TRP A 47 -2.25 0.86 1.72
C TRP A 47 -1.43 1.54 0.63
N ARG A 48 -2.13 2.23 -0.28
CA ARG A 48 -1.55 3.12 -1.29
C ARG A 48 -2.10 4.53 -1.14
N CYS A 49 -1.27 5.53 -1.44
CA CYS A 49 -1.73 6.91 -1.61
C CYS A 49 -2.55 7.04 -2.91
N GLU A 50 -3.31 8.13 -3.05
CA GLU A 50 -4.15 8.40 -4.22
C GLU A 50 -3.38 8.24 -5.55
N ASP A 51 -2.21 8.86 -5.65
CA ASP A 51 -1.34 8.78 -6.84
C ASP A 51 -0.99 7.33 -7.25
N CYS A 52 -0.84 6.45 -6.27
CA CYS A 52 -0.41 5.06 -6.47
C CYS A 52 -1.59 4.08 -6.57
N ALA A 53 -2.77 4.46 -6.12
CA ALA A 53 -3.98 3.67 -6.22
C ALA A 53 -4.56 3.67 -7.64
N PHE A 54 -4.29 4.72 -8.43
CA PHE A 54 -4.69 4.78 -9.84
C PHE A 54 -4.02 3.70 -10.70
N LEU A 55 -2.75 3.39 -10.43
CA LEU A 55 -1.98 2.33 -11.08
C LEU A 55 -1.96 1.07 -10.21
N ARG A 56 -3.15 0.53 -9.90
CA ARG A 56 -3.23 -0.67 -9.07
C ARG A 56 -2.70 -1.91 -9.81
N PRO A 57 -1.94 -2.78 -9.13
CA PRO A 57 -1.55 -4.09 -9.67
C PRO A 57 -2.74 -5.06 -9.64
N ASP A 58 -2.70 -6.10 -10.48
CA ASP A 58 -3.70 -7.17 -10.50
C ASP A 58 -3.59 -8.10 -9.27
N ASN A 59 -2.40 -8.17 -8.66
CA ASN A 59 -2.09 -9.00 -7.50
C ASN A 59 -1.50 -8.16 -6.36
N CYS A 60 -1.80 -8.58 -5.14
CA CYS A 60 -1.27 -7.97 -3.93
C CYS A 60 0.22 -8.28 -3.83
N GLU A 61 1.04 -7.25 -3.75
CA GLU A 61 2.49 -7.43 -3.70
C GLU A 61 2.98 -8.13 -2.42
N VAL A 62 2.14 -8.26 -1.40
CA VAL A 62 2.45 -8.89 -0.09
C VAL A 62 2.10 -10.37 -0.05
N CYS A 63 0.90 -10.75 -0.51
CA CYS A 63 0.36 -12.10 -0.39
C CYS A 63 0.06 -12.78 -1.73
N ASP A 64 0.26 -12.06 -2.85
CA ASP A 64 -0.01 -12.49 -4.22
C ASP A 64 -1.49 -12.73 -4.56
N ASP A 65 -2.40 -12.52 -3.61
CA ASP A 65 -3.85 -12.60 -3.84
C ASP A 65 -4.33 -11.55 -4.85
N THR A 66 -5.36 -11.90 -5.62
CA THR A 66 -5.98 -11.00 -6.59
C THR A 66 -6.54 -9.75 -5.90
N VAL A 67 -6.27 -8.58 -6.50
CA VAL A 67 -6.81 -7.29 -6.06
C VAL A 67 -8.04 -6.96 -6.89
N ASP A 68 -9.21 -7.39 -6.41
CA ASP A 68 -10.47 -7.14 -7.10
C ASP A 68 -10.96 -5.70 -6.93
N ASP A 69 -10.71 -5.10 -5.77
CA ASP A 69 -11.14 -3.73 -5.45
C ASP A 69 -10.31 -3.08 -4.34
N VAL A 70 -10.42 -1.75 -4.23
CA VAL A 70 -9.82 -0.91 -3.20
C VAL A 70 -10.89 -0.16 -2.41
N ILE A 71 -10.75 -0.10 -1.10
CA ILE A 71 -11.56 0.76 -0.23
C ILE A 71 -10.75 2.00 0.13
N GLN A 72 -11.40 3.16 0.03
CA GLN A 72 -10.87 4.42 0.53
C GLN A 72 -11.22 4.55 2.02
N ILE A 73 -10.21 4.76 2.87
CA ILE A 73 -10.36 4.95 4.31
C ILE A 73 -9.75 6.30 4.69
N PHE A 74 -10.47 7.03 5.53
CA PHE A 74 -9.93 8.16 6.28
C PHE A 74 -9.70 7.71 7.73
N ILE A 75 -8.47 7.84 8.20
CA ILE A 75 -8.13 7.60 9.61
C ILE A 75 -7.70 8.95 10.17
N CYS A 76 -8.59 9.53 10.98
CA CYS A 76 -8.38 10.78 11.72
C CYS A 76 -7.51 10.57 12.95
#